data_AF-A0A800F6T4-F1
#
_entry.id   AF-A0A800F6T4-F1
#
_cell.length_a   1.000
_cell.length_b   1.000
_cell.length_c   1.000
_cell.angle_alpha   90.00
_cell.angle_beta   90.00
_cell.angle_gamma   90.00
#
_symmetry.space_group_name_H-M   'P 1'
#
loop_
_entity.id
_entity.type
_entity.pdbx_description
1 polymer ?
#
loop_
_entity_poly.entity_id
_entity_poly.type
_entity_poly.pdbx_seq_one_letter_code
_entity_poly.pdbx_strand_id
1 'polypeptide(L)'
;KYCAAYYPWIDTTVVAGADPELSYKAFDDAGVAALQELLTAELITEETPEAKKTLIESLIADASNPDAQTGTTNDGLLATSGNFQDLMKQMRAEVNRLPPSATMAGVYSRVDHSRGVWKAPANVALSGVVKPAVNITHDEQEDLNVTVTGKSVNAIRSFVGEGTLVWGARTLDGNSLDWRYIQVRRTMIMLEQSIKLASKAYVFEANDANTWVTMKSMIRNFLTGIWKRGGLAGASAEAAFSVHVGLGETMTSADILEGIMRVTVLVAPTRPAEFIEITFQQKMQDSGGGA
;
A
#
# COMPACT_ATOMS: atom_id res chain seq x y z
N LYS A 1 13.88 0.03 -10.46
CA LYS A 1 13.96 1.52 -10.41
C LYS A 1 12.69 2.15 -9.86
N TYR A 2 11.51 1.89 -10.43
CA TYR A 2 10.26 2.57 -10.02
C TYR A 2 9.37 1.81 -9.02
N CYS A 3 9.92 0.83 -8.30
CA CYS A 3 9.16 0.13 -7.25
C CYS A 3 8.91 1.08 -6.07
N ALA A 4 8.01 0.71 -5.16
CA ALA A 4 7.80 1.40 -3.89
C ALA A 4 8.18 0.46 -2.74
N ALA A 5 8.87 0.99 -1.74
CA ALA A 5 9.14 0.30 -0.48
C ALA A 5 8.35 0.96 0.64
N TYR A 6 7.88 0.16 1.59
CA TYR A 6 7.10 0.61 2.74
C TYR A 6 7.69 0.00 4.01
N TYR A 7 7.75 0.80 5.07
CA TYR A 7 8.27 0.41 6.37
C TYR A 7 7.47 1.11 7.48
N PRO A 8 7.20 0.45 8.62
CA PRO A 8 7.61 -0.90 9.00
C PRO A 8 6.56 -1.96 8.64
N TRP A 9 6.74 -3.17 9.16
CA TRP A 9 5.65 -4.14 9.28
C TRP A 9 4.51 -3.55 10.12
N ILE A 10 3.32 -4.10 9.98
CA ILE A 10 2.10 -3.59 10.61
C ILE A 10 1.45 -4.70 11.43
N ASP A 11 1.02 -4.35 12.65
CA ASP A 11 0.22 -5.22 13.50
C ASP A 11 -1.25 -5.07 13.07
N THR A 12 -1.89 -6.17 12.68
CA THR A 12 -3.21 -6.20 12.05
C THR A 12 -4.27 -6.88 12.91
N THR A 13 -5.51 -6.90 12.43
CA THR A 13 -6.63 -7.62 13.06
C THR A 13 -7.16 -8.75 12.17
N VAL A 14 -6.30 -9.35 11.33
CA VAL A 14 -6.70 -10.37 10.36
C VAL A 14 -7.15 -11.66 11.06
N VAL A 15 -6.35 -12.16 12.00
CA VAL A 15 -6.65 -13.35 12.80
C VAL A 15 -7.36 -12.94 14.08
N ALA A 16 -8.65 -13.26 14.17
CA ALA A 16 -9.55 -12.83 15.24
C ALA A 16 -9.42 -13.67 16.52
N GLY A 17 -9.72 -13.10 17.70
CA GLY A 17 -9.54 -13.73 19.02
C GLY A 17 -10.11 -15.16 19.21
N ALA A 18 -11.11 -15.55 18.45
CA ALA A 18 -11.75 -16.87 18.49
C ALA A 18 -11.46 -17.72 17.24
N ASP A 19 -10.41 -17.37 16.49
CA ASP A 19 -10.04 -18.07 15.26
C ASP A 19 -9.63 -19.53 15.56
N PRO A 20 -10.37 -20.52 15.03
CA PRO A 20 -10.11 -21.94 15.29
C PRO A 20 -8.82 -22.44 14.64
N GLU A 21 -8.23 -21.69 13.70
CA GLU A 21 -6.97 -22.06 13.05
C GLU A 21 -5.77 -21.90 14.00
N LEU A 22 -5.87 -21.06 15.03
CA LEU A 22 -4.85 -20.92 16.05
C LEU A 22 -5.17 -21.83 17.24
N SER A 23 -4.49 -22.98 17.31
CA SER A 23 -4.64 -23.94 18.41
C SER A 23 -3.30 -24.57 18.79
N TYR A 24 -3.30 -25.41 19.83
CA TYR A 24 -2.11 -26.20 20.20
C TYR A 24 -1.58 -27.11 19.07
N LYS A 25 -2.38 -27.43 18.05
CA LYS A 25 -1.90 -28.17 16.86
C LYS A 25 -1.07 -27.34 15.90
N ALA A 26 -0.95 -26.04 16.11
CA ALA A 26 -0.05 -25.19 15.33
C ALA A 26 1.43 -25.38 15.74
N PHE A 27 1.69 -26.08 16.84
CA PHE A 27 3.04 -26.39 17.31
C PHE A 27 3.60 -27.64 16.61
N ASP A 28 4.91 -27.61 16.35
CA ASP A 28 5.66 -28.81 16.03
C ASP A 28 5.95 -29.63 17.31
N ASP A 29 6.59 -30.79 17.16
CA ASP A 29 6.87 -31.69 18.29
C ASP A 29 7.66 -30.98 19.43
N ALA A 30 8.57 -30.07 19.07
CA ALA A 30 9.33 -29.28 20.03
C ALA A 30 8.45 -28.25 20.75
N GLY A 31 7.56 -27.57 20.02
CA GLY A 31 6.60 -26.63 20.59
C GLY A 31 5.57 -27.31 21.50
N VAL A 32 5.13 -28.53 21.17
CA VAL A 32 4.27 -29.33 22.04
C VAL A 32 5.00 -29.69 23.34
N ALA A 33 6.27 -30.11 23.28
CA ALA A 33 7.06 -30.38 24.47
C ALA A 33 7.23 -29.13 25.36
N ALA A 34 7.50 -27.96 24.76
CA ALA A 34 7.59 -26.69 25.48
C ALA A 34 6.24 -26.29 26.10
N LEU A 35 5.12 -26.54 25.41
CA LEU A 35 3.78 -26.34 25.95
C LEU A 35 3.52 -27.24 27.18
N GLN A 36 3.92 -28.51 27.13
CA GLN A 36 3.77 -29.42 28.28
C GLN A 36 4.54 -28.92 29.50
N GLU A 37 5.79 -28.45 29.32
CA GLU A 37 6.59 -27.88 30.40
C GLU A 37 5.91 -26.66 31.01
N LEU A 38 5.41 -25.76 30.17
CA LEU A 38 4.73 -24.52 30.54
C LEU A 38 3.39 -24.76 31.26
N LEU A 39 2.63 -25.77 30.86
CA LEU A 39 1.41 -26.22 31.53
C LEU A 39 1.70 -26.91 32.86
N THR A 40 2.75 -27.75 32.91
CA THR A 40 3.17 -28.44 34.14
C THR A 40 3.66 -27.46 35.19
N ALA A 41 4.36 -26.39 34.77
CA ALA A 41 4.79 -25.33 35.69
C ALA A 41 3.61 -24.63 36.39
N GLU A 42 2.45 -24.51 35.73
CA GLU A 42 1.22 -23.94 36.31
C GLU A 42 0.61 -24.83 37.42
N LEU A 43 1.01 -26.11 37.49
CA LEU A 43 0.52 -27.08 38.48
C LEU A 43 1.33 -27.08 39.78
N ILE A 44 2.52 -26.48 39.80
CA ILE A 44 3.46 -26.55 40.93
C ILE A 44 3.12 -25.51 42.02
N THR A 45 2.21 -24.56 41.74
CA THR A 45 1.80 -23.54 42.73
C THR A 45 0.89 -24.15 43.81
N GLU A 46 1.24 -23.95 45.09
CA GLU A 46 0.51 -24.50 46.26
C GLU A 46 -0.98 -24.08 46.34
N GLU A 47 -1.37 -23.05 45.59
CA GLU A 47 -2.74 -22.53 45.53
C GLU A 47 -3.59 -23.11 44.38
N THR A 48 -3.06 -24.01 43.55
CA THR A 48 -3.81 -24.55 42.40
C THR A 48 -4.89 -25.54 42.84
N PRO A 49 -6.18 -25.31 42.54
CA PRO A 49 -7.25 -26.25 42.89
C PRO A 49 -7.03 -27.63 42.25
N GLU A 50 -7.26 -28.71 43.00
CA GLU A 50 -7.08 -30.10 42.51
C GLU A 50 -7.86 -30.38 41.22
N ALA A 51 -9.07 -29.83 41.10
CA ALA A 51 -9.88 -29.94 39.88
C ALA A 51 -9.21 -29.30 38.64
N LYS A 52 -8.50 -28.19 38.82
CA LYS A 52 -7.73 -27.52 37.76
C LYS A 52 -6.53 -28.37 37.36
N LYS A 53 -5.86 -29.00 38.33
CA LYS A 53 -4.74 -29.91 38.09
C LYS A 53 -5.14 -31.12 37.25
N THR A 54 -6.19 -31.83 37.66
CA THR A 54 -6.70 -32.99 36.89
C THR A 54 -7.12 -32.60 35.47
N LEU A 55 -7.75 -31.44 35.30
CA LEU A 55 -8.19 -30.97 33.99
C LEU A 55 -6.98 -30.66 33.09
N ILE A 56 -5.98 -29.92 33.56
CA ILE A 56 -4.77 -29.62 32.79
C ILE A 56 -4.01 -30.91 32.42
N GLU A 57 -3.87 -31.86 33.33
CA GLU A 57 -3.23 -33.16 33.04
C GLU A 57 -3.94 -33.92 31.92
N SER A 58 -5.29 -33.91 31.91
CA SER A 58 -6.07 -34.53 30.83
C SER A 58 -5.87 -33.83 29.48
N LEU A 59 -5.81 -32.50 29.49
CA LEU A 59 -5.62 -31.69 28.29
C LEU A 59 -4.18 -31.83 27.72
N ILE A 60 -3.18 -32.03 28.59
CA ILE A 60 -1.79 -32.34 28.18
C ILE A 60 -1.74 -33.67 27.43
N ALA A 61 -2.44 -34.70 27.92
CA ALA A 61 -2.49 -36.00 27.27
C ALA A 61 -3.13 -35.90 25.88
N ASP A 62 -4.24 -35.17 25.76
CA ASP A 62 -4.91 -34.92 24.49
C ASP A 62 -4.04 -34.09 23.53
N ALA A 63 -3.30 -33.09 24.03
CA ALA A 63 -2.42 -32.26 23.21
C ALA A 63 -1.28 -33.07 22.56
N SER A 64 -0.91 -34.17 23.19
CA SER A 64 0.15 -35.09 22.74
C SER A 64 -0.37 -36.18 21.80
N ASN A 65 -1.69 -36.26 21.60
CA ASN A 65 -2.34 -37.26 20.77
C ASN A 65 -2.72 -36.64 19.40
N PRO A 66 -2.13 -37.12 18.28
CA PRO A 66 -2.45 -36.62 16.94
C PRO A 66 -3.95 -36.68 16.60
N ASP A 67 -4.64 -37.71 17.10
CA ASP A 67 -6.04 -38.03 16.80
C ASP A 67 -7.04 -37.30 17.72
N ALA A 68 -6.57 -36.51 18.69
CA ALA A 68 -7.44 -35.80 19.63
C ALA A 68 -8.33 -34.75 18.94
N GLN A 69 -9.54 -34.55 19.48
CA GLN A 69 -10.46 -33.51 19.01
C GLN A 69 -9.94 -32.13 19.42
N THR A 70 -9.38 -31.39 18.46
CA THR A 70 -8.71 -30.10 18.68
C THR A 70 -9.58 -29.08 19.42
N GLY A 71 -10.87 -28.98 19.07
CA GLY A 71 -11.76 -27.95 19.62
C GLY A 71 -11.93 -28.06 21.14
N THR A 72 -12.35 -29.23 21.63
CA THR A 72 -12.62 -29.46 23.05
C THR A 72 -11.38 -29.26 23.91
N THR A 73 -10.23 -29.78 23.47
CA THR A 73 -8.97 -29.64 24.22
C THR A 73 -8.46 -28.20 24.20
N ASN A 74 -8.51 -27.52 23.05
CA ASN A 74 -8.06 -26.13 22.93
C ASN A 74 -8.93 -25.19 23.77
N ASP A 75 -10.25 -25.34 23.72
CA ASP A 75 -11.19 -24.54 24.50
C ASP A 75 -11.02 -24.81 26.00
N GLY A 76 -10.80 -26.07 26.39
CA GLY A 76 -10.48 -26.44 27.76
C GLY A 76 -9.19 -25.78 28.27
N LEU A 77 -8.12 -25.76 27.46
CA LEU A 77 -6.87 -25.10 27.79
C LEU A 77 -7.04 -23.59 27.89
N LEU A 78 -7.76 -22.97 26.95
CA LEU A 78 -8.08 -21.54 26.98
C LEU A 78 -8.94 -21.16 28.19
N ALA A 79 -9.81 -22.03 28.68
CA ALA A 79 -10.63 -21.75 29.86
C ALA A 79 -9.87 -21.91 31.18
N THR A 80 -8.84 -22.77 31.20
CA THR A 80 -8.26 -23.29 32.45
C THR A 80 -6.85 -22.78 32.72
N SER A 81 -6.03 -22.64 31.69
CA SER A 81 -4.60 -22.29 31.80
C SER A 81 -4.35 -20.83 31.43
N GLY A 82 -3.85 -20.04 32.39
CA GLY A 82 -3.45 -18.65 32.13
C GLY A 82 -2.22 -18.57 31.23
N ASN A 83 -1.28 -19.50 31.42
CA ASN A 83 -0.08 -19.59 30.59
C ASN A 83 -0.43 -19.90 29.12
N PHE A 84 -1.40 -20.79 28.87
CA PHE A 84 -1.88 -21.06 27.52
C PHE A 84 -2.61 -19.85 26.91
N GLN A 85 -3.46 -19.15 27.67
CA GLN A 85 -4.11 -17.93 27.20
C GLN A 85 -3.08 -16.88 26.73
N ASP A 86 -2.03 -16.66 27.52
CA ASP A 86 -0.96 -15.71 27.18
C ASP A 86 -0.13 -16.16 25.98
N LEU A 87 0.18 -17.45 25.87
CA LEU A 87 0.86 -18.03 24.71
C LEU A 87 0.06 -17.82 23.43
N MET A 88 -1.23 -18.19 23.43
CA MET A 88 -2.12 -18.04 22.28
C MET A 88 -2.29 -16.55 21.90
N LYS A 89 -2.32 -15.65 22.87
CA LYS A 89 -2.34 -14.20 22.64
C LYS A 89 -1.06 -13.70 21.97
N GLN A 90 0.12 -14.18 22.38
CA GLN A 90 1.40 -13.81 21.76
C GLN A 90 1.52 -14.36 20.34
N MET A 91 1.20 -15.64 20.13
CA MET A 91 1.18 -16.24 18.79
C MET A 91 0.27 -15.47 17.84
N ARG A 92 -0.93 -15.10 18.33
CA ARG A 92 -1.87 -14.27 17.57
C ARG A 92 -1.27 -12.92 17.20
N ALA A 93 -0.53 -12.29 18.11
CA ALA A 93 0.12 -11.00 17.84
C ALA A 93 1.20 -11.15 16.76
N GLU A 94 1.99 -12.22 16.80
CA GLU A 94 3.03 -12.48 15.81
C GLU A 94 2.45 -12.83 14.43
N VAL A 95 1.42 -13.68 14.36
CA VAL A 95 0.76 -14.03 13.08
C VAL A 95 0.04 -12.81 12.48
N ASN A 96 -0.48 -11.91 13.31
CA ASN A 96 -1.07 -10.66 12.85
C ASN A 96 -0.04 -9.59 12.48
N ARG A 97 1.25 -9.82 12.72
CA ARG A 97 2.30 -8.91 12.27
C ARG A 97 2.65 -9.24 10.82
N LEU A 98 2.18 -8.40 9.91
CA LEU A 98 2.26 -8.64 8.48
C LEU A 98 3.11 -7.59 7.77
N PRO A 99 3.78 -7.95 6.66
CA PRO A 99 4.38 -6.97 5.77
C PRO A 99 3.27 -6.09 5.13
N PRO A 100 3.52 -4.80 4.88
CA PRO A 100 2.48 -3.87 4.44
C PRO A 100 2.08 -4.02 2.96
N SER A 101 2.69 -4.95 2.21
CA SER A 101 2.51 -5.06 0.75
C SER A 101 1.06 -5.35 0.33
N ALA A 102 0.40 -6.31 0.98
CA ALA A 102 -1.00 -6.66 0.71
C ALA A 102 -1.94 -5.49 1.05
N THR A 103 -1.72 -4.86 2.21
CA THR A 103 -2.46 -3.65 2.63
C THR A 103 -2.29 -2.51 1.63
N MET A 104 -1.07 -2.28 1.13
CA MET A 104 -0.81 -1.23 0.15
C MET A 104 -1.44 -1.51 -1.22
N ALA A 105 -1.54 -2.77 -1.64
CA ALA A 105 -2.30 -3.12 -2.84
C ALA A 105 -3.78 -2.74 -2.71
N GLY A 106 -4.38 -2.99 -1.54
CA GLY A 106 -5.74 -2.53 -1.21
C GLY A 106 -5.86 -1.01 -1.20
N VAL A 107 -4.92 -0.30 -0.57
CA VAL A 107 -4.88 1.18 -0.55
C VAL A 107 -4.81 1.75 -1.97
N TYR A 108 -3.93 1.23 -2.82
CA TYR A 108 -3.82 1.67 -4.21
C TYR A 108 -5.14 1.50 -4.95
N SER A 109 -5.76 0.33 -4.82
CA SER A 109 -7.03 0.01 -5.49
C SER A 109 -8.15 0.96 -5.04
N ARG A 110 -8.24 1.22 -3.73
CA ARG A 110 -9.23 2.13 -3.15
C ARG A 110 -9.00 3.58 -3.58
N VAL A 111 -7.76 4.06 -3.53
CA VAL A 111 -7.41 5.45 -3.91
C VAL A 111 -7.66 5.67 -5.40
N ASP A 112 -7.24 4.74 -6.25
CA ASP A 112 -7.45 4.82 -7.69
C ASP A 112 -8.94 4.88 -8.05
N HIS A 113 -9.75 4.03 -7.43
CA HIS A 113 -11.18 3.98 -7.68
C HIS A 113 -11.89 5.26 -7.24
N SER A 114 -11.54 5.79 -6.07
CA SER A 114 -12.23 6.95 -5.48
C SER A 114 -11.73 8.31 -5.96
N ARG A 115 -10.43 8.43 -6.28
CA ARG A 115 -9.76 9.72 -6.55
C ARG A 115 -8.92 9.74 -7.82
N GLY A 116 -8.79 8.60 -8.50
CA GLY A 116 -7.97 8.45 -9.70
C GLY A 116 -6.51 8.12 -9.40
N VAL A 117 -5.86 7.49 -10.37
CA VAL A 117 -4.47 7.00 -10.31
C VAL A 117 -3.43 8.11 -10.06
N TRP A 118 -3.79 9.35 -10.41
CA TRP A 118 -2.97 10.56 -10.23
C TRP A 118 -2.96 11.08 -8.79
N LYS A 119 -3.80 10.55 -7.90
CA LYS A 119 -3.72 10.86 -6.47
C LYS A 119 -2.63 10.03 -5.80
N ALA A 120 -1.76 10.71 -5.04
CA ALA A 120 -0.78 10.05 -4.19
C ALA A 120 -1.47 9.09 -3.19
N PRO A 121 -1.06 7.81 -3.11
CA PRO A 121 -1.60 6.83 -2.16
C PRO A 121 -0.99 7.00 -0.76
N ALA A 122 -0.89 8.24 -0.30
CA ALA A 122 -0.36 8.67 1.00
C ALA A 122 -1.33 9.67 1.63
N ASN A 123 -1.15 9.87 2.94
CA ASN A 123 -2.13 10.48 3.82
C ASN A 123 -3.47 9.73 3.74
N VAL A 124 -3.41 8.41 3.96
CA VAL A 124 -4.56 7.49 3.88
C VAL A 124 -4.53 6.57 5.09
N ALA A 125 -5.64 6.52 5.83
CA ALA A 125 -5.80 5.62 6.97
C ALA A 125 -5.91 4.16 6.55
N LEU A 126 -5.24 3.29 7.30
CA LEU A 126 -5.22 1.85 7.08
C LEU A 126 -6.38 1.18 7.83
N SER A 127 -7.17 0.39 7.11
CA SER A 127 -8.26 -0.41 7.68
C SER A 127 -7.73 -1.78 8.10
N GLY A 128 -8.18 -2.31 9.24
CA GLY A 128 -7.71 -3.60 9.76
C GLY A 128 -6.27 -3.59 10.29
N VAL A 129 -5.70 -2.39 10.52
CA VAL A 129 -4.37 -2.18 11.09
C VAL A 129 -4.51 -1.53 12.44
N VAL A 130 -3.88 -2.12 13.45
CA VAL A 130 -3.84 -1.58 14.81
C VAL A 130 -2.76 -0.50 14.90
N LYS A 131 -1.52 -0.85 14.54
CA LYS A 131 -0.35 0.03 14.66
C LYS A 131 0.81 -0.45 13.77
N PRO A 132 1.79 0.41 13.45
CA PRO A 132 3.06 -0.03 12.92
C PRO A 132 3.87 -0.77 14.00
N ALA A 133 4.65 -1.78 13.60
CA ALA A 133 5.50 -2.56 14.50
C ALA A 133 6.63 -1.73 15.13
N VAL A 134 7.04 -0.65 14.45
CA VAL A 134 8.03 0.32 14.93
C VAL A 134 7.41 1.71 14.84
N ASN A 135 7.52 2.49 15.91
CA ASN A 135 7.12 3.89 15.84
C ASN A 135 8.23 4.69 15.14
N ILE A 136 7.87 5.48 14.14
CA ILE A 136 8.81 6.31 13.38
C ILE A 136 8.54 7.77 13.72
N THR A 137 9.56 8.46 14.22
CA THR A 137 9.54 9.89 14.50
C THR A 137 9.67 10.71 13.21
N HIS A 138 9.61 12.04 13.33
CA HIS A 138 9.80 12.91 12.17
C HIS A 138 11.24 12.82 11.64
N ASP A 139 12.22 12.92 12.54
CA ASP A 139 13.64 12.92 12.19
C ASP A 139 14.07 11.58 11.57
N GLU A 140 13.64 10.46 12.14
CA GLU A 140 13.91 9.12 11.56
C GLU A 140 13.30 8.95 10.16
N GLN A 141 12.21 9.64 9.86
CA GLN A 141 11.59 9.57 8.54
C GLN A 141 12.42 10.31 7.47
N GLU A 142 13.18 11.35 7.83
CA GLU A 142 13.99 12.09 6.86
C GLU A 142 15.01 11.16 6.18
N ASP A 143 15.67 10.33 6.97
CA ASP A 143 16.64 9.32 6.51
C ASP A 143 16.00 8.25 5.62
N LEU A 144 14.72 7.92 5.84
CA LEU A 144 13.97 7.00 4.96
C LEU A 144 13.62 7.64 3.62
N ASN A 145 13.37 8.95 3.61
CA ASN A 145 12.90 9.67 2.44
C ASN A 145 14.03 10.02 1.47
N VAL A 146 15.22 10.40 1.96
CA VAL A 146 16.37 10.79 1.14
C VAL A 146 17.61 10.06 1.63
N THR A 147 18.17 9.20 0.79
CA THR A 147 19.43 8.51 1.10
C THR A 147 20.51 8.90 0.09
N VAL A 148 21.78 8.74 0.48
CA VAL A 148 22.93 8.89 -0.43
C VAL A 148 22.84 8.00 -1.67
N THR A 149 22.15 6.86 -1.57
CA THR A 149 21.91 5.94 -2.69
C THR A 149 20.73 6.35 -3.59
N GLY A 150 19.97 7.38 -3.19
CA GLY A 150 18.79 7.88 -3.89
C GLY A 150 17.55 7.01 -3.81
N LYS A 151 17.56 5.96 -2.97
CA LYS A 151 16.41 5.09 -2.70
C LYS A 151 15.60 5.65 -1.54
N SER A 152 14.28 5.74 -1.71
CA SER A 152 13.35 6.14 -0.66
C SER A 152 12.56 4.95 -0.13
N VAL A 153 12.21 5.00 1.15
CA VAL A 153 11.30 4.09 1.82
C VAL A 153 10.14 4.92 2.39
N ASN A 154 8.92 4.53 2.10
CA ASN A 154 7.72 5.24 2.55
C ASN A 154 7.34 4.77 3.95
N ALA A 155 7.29 5.70 4.91
CA ALA A 155 6.91 5.39 6.27
C ALA A 155 5.40 5.13 6.41
N ILE A 156 5.03 4.19 7.28
CA ILE A 156 3.68 4.01 7.83
C ILE A 156 3.76 4.44 9.29
N ARG A 157 2.93 5.41 9.69
CA ARG A 157 3.05 6.09 10.99
C ARG A 157 1.72 6.17 11.70
N SER A 158 1.75 6.18 13.03
CA SER A 158 0.58 6.46 13.86
C SER A 158 0.53 7.93 14.23
N PHE A 159 -0.66 8.52 14.13
CA PHE A 159 -0.96 9.88 14.48
C PHE A 159 -2.12 9.90 15.50
N VAL A 160 -1.97 10.70 16.55
CA VAL A 160 -3.00 10.86 17.57
C VAL A 160 -4.25 11.48 16.92
N GLY A 161 -5.40 10.84 17.06
CA GLY A 161 -6.67 11.29 16.47
C GLY A 161 -6.91 10.90 15.01
N GLU A 162 -5.88 10.52 14.25
CA GLU A 162 -6.00 10.12 12.84
C GLU A 162 -5.72 8.62 12.60
N GLY A 163 -5.16 7.92 13.59
CA GLY A 163 -4.84 6.50 13.51
C GLY A 163 -3.56 6.21 12.74
N THR A 164 -3.48 5.04 12.11
CA THR A 164 -2.29 4.62 11.34
C THR A 164 -2.44 4.99 9.88
N LEU A 165 -1.54 5.84 9.39
CA LEU A 165 -1.56 6.41 8.04
C LEU A 165 -0.36 5.92 7.20
N VAL A 166 -0.60 5.75 5.91
CA VAL A 166 0.50 5.70 4.91
C VAL A 166 1.06 7.10 4.75
N TRP A 167 2.33 7.32 5.05
CA TRP A 167 2.94 8.64 5.17
C TRP A 167 4.14 8.85 4.22
N GLY A 168 4.03 8.31 3.00
CA GLY A 168 5.00 8.53 1.93
C GLY A 168 4.47 8.04 0.59
N ALA A 169 4.87 8.71 -0.50
CA ALA A 169 4.47 8.36 -1.88
C ALA A 169 5.65 8.38 -2.87
N ARG A 170 6.87 8.13 -2.41
CA ARG A 170 8.08 8.08 -3.22
C ARG A 170 8.34 6.69 -3.80
N THR A 171 8.90 6.64 -5.00
CA THR A 171 9.44 5.41 -5.59
C THR A 171 10.87 5.17 -5.09
N LEU A 172 11.47 4.04 -5.45
CA LEU A 172 12.90 3.78 -5.23
C LEU A 172 13.82 4.68 -6.07
N ASP A 173 13.28 5.49 -6.99
CA ASP A 173 14.00 6.53 -7.71
C ASP A 173 13.78 7.89 -7.02
N GLY A 174 13.98 7.93 -5.71
CA GLY A 174 13.57 9.01 -4.81
C GLY A 174 14.20 10.36 -5.12
N ASN A 175 15.43 10.39 -5.61
CA ASN A 175 16.13 11.63 -5.94
C ASN A 175 15.74 12.19 -7.32
N SER A 176 15.04 11.42 -8.16
CA SER A 176 14.62 11.82 -9.50
C SER A 176 13.66 13.00 -9.49
N LEU A 177 13.86 13.97 -10.39
CA LEU A 177 12.90 15.07 -10.54
C LEU A 177 11.66 14.65 -11.34
N ASP A 178 11.74 13.54 -12.08
CA ASP A 178 10.65 13.09 -12.96
C ASP A 178 9.87 11.93 -12.36
N TRP A 179 10.57 10.97 -11.74
CA TRP A 179 10.00 9.68 -11.34
C TRP A 179 10.01 9.43 -9.83
N ARG A 180 10.28 10.47 -9.04
CA ARG A 180 10.25 10.40 -7.57
C ARG A 180 8.93 9.91 -7.03
N TYR A 181 7.79 10.26 -7.63
CA TYR A 181 6.47 9.99 -7.03
C TYR A 181 5.72 8.83 -7.68
N ILE A 182 5.10 8.01 -6.82
CA ILE A 182 4.36 6.79 -7.19
C ILE A 182 3.19 7.11 -8.13
N GLN A 183 2.36 8.09 -7.80
CA GLN A 183 1.18 8.45 -8.60
C GLN A 183 1.57 9.02 -9.97
N VAL A 184 2.71 9.71 -10.08
CA VAL A 184 3.22 10.20 -11.37
C VAL A 184 3.58 9.02 -12.26
N ARG A 185 4.35 8.05 -11.74
CA ARG A 185 4.71 6.85 -12.49
C ARG A 185 3.49 5.99 -12.83
N ARG A 186 2.59 5.77 -11.89
CA ARG A 186 1.37 4.97 -12.09
C ARG A 186 0.41 5.62 -13.08
N THR A 187 0.29 6.94 -13.08
CA THR A 187 -0.49 7.68 -14.08
C THR A 187 0.08 7.45 -15.47
N MET A 188 1.40 7.59 -15.65
CA MET A 188 2.03 7.32 -16.95
C MET A 188 1.82 5.88 -17.43
N ILE A 189 1.95 4.89 -16.52
CA ILE A 189 1.66 3.49 -16.85
C ILE A 189 0.21 3.30 -17.29
N MET A 190 -0.76 3.87 -16.55
CA MET A 190 -2.17 3.77 -16.88
C MET A 190 -2.47 4.40 -18.24
N LEU A 191 -1.95 5.59 -18.52
CA LEU A 191 -2.14 6.26 -19.81
C LEU A 191 -1.56 5.43 -20.96
N GLU A 192 -0.33 4.93 -20.81
CA GLU A 192 0.35 4.12 -21.82
C GLU A 192 -0.43 2.82 -22.11
N GLN A 193 -0.85 2.09 -21.07
CA GLN A 193 -1.57 0.83 -21.24
C GLN A 193 -2.98 1.03 -21.81
N SER A 194 -3.69 2.09 -21.39
CA SER A 194 -5.02 2.40 -21.93
C SER A 194 -4.95 2.80 -23.40
N ILE A 195 -4.00 3.64 -23.79
CA ILE A 195 -3.80 4.03 -25.19
C ILE A 195 -3.38 2.81 -26.02
N LYS A 196 -2.40 2.03 -25.55
CA LYS A 196 -1.95 0.81 -26.23
C LYS A 196 -3.09 -0.18 -26.45
N LEU A 197 -3.96 -0.38 -25.45
CA LEU A 197 -5.12 -1.27 -25.57
C LEU A 197 -6.09 -0.77 -26.64
N ALA A 198 -6.42 0.52 -26.63
CA ALA A 198 -7.34 1.12 -27.60
C ALA A 198 -6.76 1.14 -29.02
N SER A 199 -5.44 1.36 -29.17
CA SER A 199 -4.75 1.37 -30.45
C SER A 199 -4.76 0.00 -31.15
N LYS A 200 -5.03 -1.11 -30.43
CA LYS A 200 -5.12 -2.45 -31.05
C LYS A 200 -6.19 -2.54 -32.15
N ALA A 201 -7.25 -1.74 -32.06
CA ALA A 201 -8.32 -1.71 -33.06
C ALA A 201 -7.87 -1.20 -34.44
N TYR A 202 -6.67 -0.60 -34.53
CA TYR A 202 -6.13 -0.02 -35.77
C TYR A 202 -4.98 -0.85 -36.36
N VAL A 203 -4.68 -2.01 -35.76
CA VAL A 203 -3.69 -2.92 -36.32
C VAL A 203 -4.27 -3.52 -37.60
N PHE A 204 -3.51 -3.43 -38.70
CA PHE A 204 -3.93 -3.81 -40.07
C PHE A 204 -4.95 -2.89 -40.75
N GLU A 205 -5.28 -1.74 -40.17
CA GLU A 205 -6.00 -0.69 -40.90
C GLU A 205 -5.07 0.02 -41.89
N ALA A 206 -5.65 0.73 -42.87
CA ALA A 206 -4.87 1.53 -43.82
C ALA A 206 -4.04 2.59 -43.09
N ASN A 207 -2.73 2.64 -43.37
CA ASN A 207 -1.81 3.64 -42.78
C ASN A 207 -1.90 4.97 -43.54
N ASP A 208 -3.05 5.64 -43.40
CA ASP A 208 -3.37 6.89 -44.09
C ASP A 208 -3.85 8.01 -43.15
N ALA A 209 -4.06 9.20 -43.73
CA ALA A 209 -4.47 10.37 -42.98
C ALA A 209 -5.78 10.20 -42.21
N ASN A 210 -6.72 9.40 -42.70
CA ASN A 210 -8.01 9.19 -42.03
C ASN A 210 -7.82 8.36 -40.76
N THR A 211 -7.02 7.29 -40.84
CA THR A 211 -6.64 6.48 -39.68
C THR A 211 -5.89 7.31 -38.64
N TRP A 212 -4.94 8.15 -39.08
CA TRP A 212 -4.16 9.00 -38.18
C TRP A 212 -5.04 10.01 -37.43
N VAL A 213 -5.94 10.70 -38.14
CA VAL A 213 -6.88 11.67 -37.52
C VAL A 213 -7.79 10.96 -36.52
N THR A 214 -8.25 9.76 -36.83
CA THR A 214 -9.10 8.97 -35.93
C THR A 214 -8.34 8.56 -34.67
N MET A 215 -7.11 8.05 -34.81
CA MET A 215 -6.23 7.71 -33.69
C MET A 215 -5.93 8.93 -32.81
N LYS A 216 -5.55 10.05 -33.42
CA LYS A 216 -5.27 11.33 -32.74
C LYS A 216 -6.49 11.78 -31.92
N SER A 217 -7.67 11.74 -32.53
CA SER A 217 -8.92 12.17 -31.89
C SER A 217 -9.30 11.29 -30.71
N MET A 218 -9.17 9.97 -30.85
CA MET A 218 -9.43 9.01 -29.79
C MET A 218 -8.52 9.24 -28.57
N ILE A 219 -7.20 9.38 -28.79
CA ILE A 219 -6.23 9.63 -27.72
C ILE A 219 -6.51 11.00 -27.06
N ARG A 220 -6.75 12.05 -27.85
CA ARG A 220 -7.09 13.38 -27.32
C ARG A 220 -8.36 13.38 -26.48
N ASN A 221 -9.40 12.66 -26.90
CA ASN A 221 -10.65 12.56 -26.14
C ASN A 221 -10.45 11.85 -24.79
N PHE A 222 -9.68 10.77 -24.78
CA PHE A 222 -9.30 10.08 -23.55
C PHE A 222 -8.54 11.00 -22.58
N LEU A 223 -7.48 11.67 -23.06
CA LEU A 223 -6.67 12.58 -22.24
C LEU A 223 -7.46 13.79 -21.75
N THR A 224 -8.39 14.31 -22.56
CA THR A 224 -9.32 15.37 -22.14
C THR A 224 -10.17 14.91 -20.95
N GLY A 225 -10.65 13.66 -20.97
CA GLY A 225 -11.39 13.09 -19.85
C GLY A 225 -10.57 12.97 -18.57
N ILE A 226 -9.28 12.64 -18.68
CA ILE A 226 -8.34 12.58 -17.55
C ILE A 226 -8.05 13.99 -17.00
N TRP A 227 -7.77 14.96 -17.88
CA TRP A 227 -7.52 16.35 -17.52
C TRP A 227 -8.72 16.99 -16.81
N LYS A 228 -9.94 16.81 -17.33
CA LYS A 228 -11.17 17.33 -16.70
C LYS A 228 -11.41 16.79 -15.28
N ARG A 229 -10.87 15.62 -14.95
CA ARG A 229 -10.92 15.03 -13.60
C ARG A 229 -9.71 15.42 -12.73
N GLY A 230 -8.86 16.32 -13.21
CA GLY A 230 -7.69 16.82 -12.50
C GLY A 230 -6.49 15.89 -12.53
N GLY A 231 -6.42 14.92 -13.46
CA GLY A 231 -5.29 14.00 -13.55
C GLY A 231 -4.08 14.52 -14.31
N LEU A 232 -4.26 15.59 -15.07
CA LEU A 232 -3.19 16.29 -15.78
C LEU A 232 -3.19 17.77 -15.34
N ALA A 233 -2.01 18.35 -15.22
CA ALA A 233 -1.82 19.75 -14.85
C ALA A 233 -1.91 20.65 -16.09
N GLY A 234 -2.51 21.83 -15.95
CA GLY A 234 -2.62 22.81 -17.02
C GLY A 234 -3.96 23.54 -17.00
N ALA A 235 -3.94 24.85 -17.29
CA ALA A 235 -5.15 25.68 -17.35
C ALA A 235 -6.06 25.36 -18.54
N SER A 236 -5.51 24.74 -19.58
CA SER A 236 -6.23 24.24 -20.77
C SER A 236 -5.76 22.83 -21.12
N ALA A 237 -6.52 22.14 -21.97
CA ALA A 237 -6.13 20.82 -22.49
C ALA A 237 -4.80 20.87 -23.25
N GLU A 238 -4.57 21.95 -24.01
CA GLU A 238 -3.35 22.19 -24.80
C GLU A 238 -2.12 22.43 -23.93
N ALA A 239 -2.30 23.02 -22.73
CA ALA A 239 -1.23 23.14 -21.75
C ALA A 239 -0.95 21.81 -21.01
N ALA A 240 -1.94 20.91 -20.97
CA ALA A 240 -1.86 19.66 -20.23
C ALA A 240 -1.32 18.48 -21.06
N PHE A 241 -1.60 18.45 -22.37
CA PHE A 241 -1.13 17.39 -23.26
C PHE A 241 -1.11 17.78 -24.73
N SER A 242 -0.31 17.07 -25.52
CA SER A 242 -0.33 17.11 -26.98
C SER A 242 -0.23 15.71 -27.58
N VAL A 243 -0.79 15.54 -28.78
CA VAL A 243 -0.77 14.27 -29.53
C VAL A 243 -0.35 14.60 -30.95
N HIS A 244 0.67 13.91 -31.44
CA HIS A 244 1.28 14.11 -32.75
C HIS A 244 1.23 12.81 -33.54
N VAL A 245 0.76 12.87 -34.77
CA VAL A 245 0.72 11.75 -35.71
C VAL A 245 0.52 12.28 -37.13
N GLY A 246 1.47 11.97 -38.02
CA GLY A 246 1.34 12.27 -39.43
C GLY A 246 2.66 12.23 -40.19
N LEU A 247 2.57 12.20 -41.52
CA LEU A 247 3.71 12.34 -42.43
C LEU A 247 4.32 13.74 -42.28
N GLY A 248 5.62 13.79 -42.00
CA GLY A 248 6.34 15.04 -41.72
C GLY A 248 6.12 15.60 -40.31
N GLU A 249 5.27 14.97 -39.49
CA GLU A 249 5.10 15.31 -38.06
C GLU A 249 5.83 14.28 -37.18
N THR A 250 5.47 13.00 -37.30
CA THR A 250 6.07 11.89 -36.53
C THR A 250 6.59 10.75 -37.41
N MET A 251 6.23 10.75 -38.69
CA MET A 251 6.54 9.69 -39.65
C MET A 251 7.21 10.27 -40.90
N THR A 252 8.06 9.46 -41.51
CA THR A 252 8.62 9.68 -42.85
C THR A 252 7.88 8.85 -43.89
N SER A 253 8.12 9.09 -45.18
CA SER A 253 7.57 8.23 -46.23
C SER A 253 8.05 6.78 -46.12
N ALA A 254 9.26 6.56 -45.60
CA ALA A 254 9.81 5.22 -45.36
C ALA A 254 9.01 4.50 -44.26
N ASP A 255 8.69 5.18 -43.14
CA ASP A 255 7.84 4.59 -42.09
C ASP A 255 6.49 4.12 -42.66
N ILE A 256 5.88 4.88 -43.58
CA ILE A 256 4.61 4.50 -44.20
C ILE A 256 4.76 3.26 -45.08
N LEU A 257 5.81 3.21 -45.91
CA LEU A 257 6.09 2.06 -46.79
C LEU A 257 6.42 0.79 -45.99
N GLU A 258 7.03 0.95 -44.81
CA GLU A 258 7.32 -0.14 -43.86
C GLU A 258 6.09 -0.52 -42.99
N GLY A 259 4.95 0.18 -43.16
CA GLY A 259 3.73 -0.09 -42.39
C GLY A 259 3.80 0.37 -40.92
N ILE A 260 4.72 1.28 -40.59
CA ILE A 260 4.92 1.78 -39.23
C ILE A 260 4.11 3.06 -39.04
N MET A 261 3.19 3.05 -38.08
CA MET A 261 2.49 4.25 -37.60
C MET A 261 3.10 4.72 -36.27
N ARG A 262 3.70 5.92 -36.25
CA ARG A 262 4.30 6.51 -35.04
C ARG A 262 3.41 7.60 -34.46
N VAL A 263 3.04 7.44 -33.19
CA VAL A 263 2.28 8.43 -32.43
C VAL A 263 3.13 8.93 -31.26
N THR A 264 3.27 10.24 -31.13
CA THR A 264 3.94 10.86 -29.99
C THR A 264 2.89 11.53 -29.09
N VAL A 265 2.89 11.16 -27.82
CA VAL A 265 1.96 11.70 -26.81
C VAL A 265 2.78 12.36 -25.72
N LEU A 266 2.53 13.65 -25.47
CA LEU A 266 3.14 14.43 -24.39
C LEU A 266 2.07 14.76 -23.36
N VAL A 267 2.38 14.59 -22.07
CA VAL A 267 1.44 14.85 -20.97
C VAL A 267 2.14 15.51 -19.78
N ALA A 268 1.41 16.36 -19.06
CA ALA A 268 1.85 16.99 -17.82
C ALA A 268 1.14 16.33 -16.62
N PRO A 269 1.71 15.31 -15.97
CA PRO A 269 1.09 14.68 -14.81
C PRO A 269 1.07 15.61 -13.59
N THR A 270 0.02 15.53 -12.77
CA THR A 270 -0.05 16.28 -11.51
C THR A 270 0.96 15.77 -10.47
N ARG A 271 1.63 16.69 -9.78
CA ARG A 271 2.60 16.42 -8.70
C ARG A 271 1.96 16.68 -7.33
N PRO A 272 2.39 15.98 -6.26
CA PRO A 272 1.84 16.18 -4.93
C PRO A 272 2.49 17.40 -4.25
N ALA A 273 1.76 18.05 -3.34
CA ALA A 273 2.35 18.94 -2.36
C ALA A 273 2.90 18.08 -1.20
N GLU A 274 4.20 17.81 -1.20
CA GLU A 274 4.86 16.99 -0.15
C GLU A 274 5.22 17.83 1.08
N PHE A 275 5.62 19.09 0.88
CA PHE A 275 5.97 20.03 1.93
C PHE A 275 5.07 21.26 1.84
N ILE A 276 4.62 21.76 2.98
CA ILE A 276 3.85 23.01 3.09
C ILE A 276 4.65 23.93 4.01
N GLU A 277 5.16 25.03 3.45
CA GLU A 277 5.84 26.07 4.21
C GLU A 277 4.84 27.20 4.49
N ILE A 278 4.67 27.55 5.78
CA ILE A 278 3.78 28.63 6.22
C ILE A 278 4.65 29.69 6.90
N THR A 279 4.75 30.87 6.27
CA THR A 279 5.49 32.01 6.83
C THR A 279 4.55 32.93 7.61
N PHE A 280 4.88 33.19 8.88
CA PHE A 280 4.19 34.19 9.69
C PHE A 280 4.94 35.51 9.67
N GLN A 281 4.24 36.59 9.30
CA GLN A 281 4.76 37.94 9.35
C GLN A 281 3.77 38.83 10.09
N GLN A 282 4.27 39.65 11.02
CA GLN A 282 3.46 40.65 11.68
C GLN A 282 3.23 41.81 10.71
N LYS A 283 1.98 41.98 10.25
CA LYS A 283 1.57 43.18 9.51
C LYS A 283 1.51 44.35 10.50
N MET A 284 2.21 45.46 10.23
CA MET A 284 2.02 46.70 11.00
C MET A 284 0.56 47.16 10.85
N GLN A 285 -0.02 47.67 11.93
CA GLN A 285 -1.38 48.20 11.90
C GLN A 285 -1.45 49.32 10.86
N ASP A 286 -2.29 49.16 9.85
CA ASP A 286 -2.56 50.23 8.88
C ASP A 286 -3.17 51.40 9.67
N SER A 287 -2.38 52.43 9.89
CA SER A 287 -2.89 53.73 10.32
C SER A 287 -3.66 54.27 9.12
N GLY A 288 -4.98 54.07 9.10
CA GLY A 288 -5.88 54.60 8.07
C GLY A 288 -5.79 56.12 8.01
N GLY A 289 -4.77 56.64 7.31
CA GLY A 289 -4.61 58.04 6.97
C GLY A 289 -5.04 58.20 5.52
N GLY A 290 -6.30 58.60 5.32
CA GLY A 290 -6.78 59.04 4.02
C GLY A 290 -5.97 60.24 3.52
N ALA A 291 -5.72 60.24 2.21
CA ALA A 291 -5.44 61.46 1.45
C ALA A 291 -6.76 61.93 0.82
#